data_AF-A0A392NM27-F1
#
_entry.id   AF-A0A392NM27-F1
#
_cell.length_a   1.000
_cell.length_b   1.000
_cell.length_c   1.000
_cell.angle_alpha   90.00
_cell.angle_beta   90.00
_cell.angle_gamma   90.00
#
_symmetry.space_group_name_H-M   'P 1'
#
loop_
_entity.id
_entity.type
_entity.pdbx_description
1 polymer ?
#
loop_
_entity_poly.entity_id
_entity_poly.type
_entity_poly.pdbx_seq_one_letter_code
_entity_poly.pdbx_strand_id
1 'polypeptide(L)'
;MVQGVSVFGQGNGTAKGGSPRARVASYKVCWPPVNGDECFDADILAAFDMAIHDGVDVLSLSLGGSASNLFNDSVAIGSFHAAKKGIVVVCSAGNSGPNEATAENLAPWYITVGASTMDREFPSYVVLGNNLRFK
;
A
#
# COMPACT_ATOMS: atom_id res chain seq x y z
N MET A 1 18.18 2.21 -10.30
CA MET A 1 18.26 0.74 -10.13
C MET A 1 19.39 0.46 -9.16
N VAL A 2 19.25 -0.50 -8.26
CA VAL A 2 20.26 -0.81 -7.23
C VAL A 2 20.65 -2.28 -7.36
N GLN A 3 21.92 -2.55 -7.64
CA GLN A 3 22.44 -3.90 -7.83
C GLN A 3 22.81 -4.56 -6.48
N GLY A 4 22.83 -5.89 -6.44
CA GLY A 4 23.30 -6.67 -5.29
C GLY A 4 22.43 -6.54 -4.04
N VAL A 5 21.17 -6.14 -4.19
CA VAL A 5 20.26 -5.99 -3.06
C VAL A 5 19.78 -7.36 -2.60
N SER A 6 19.74 -7.56 -1.29
CA SER A 6 19.18 -8.76 -0.67
C SER A 6 18.83 -8.48 0.80
N VAL A 7 17.99 -9.33 1.38
CA VAL A 7 17.72 -9.35 2.83
C VAL A 7 18.26 -10.68 3.36
N PHE A 8 19.34 -10.62 4.13
CA PHE A 8 20.06 -11.82 4.61
C PHE A 8 20.40 -12.83 3.49
N GLY A 9 20.74 -12.33 2.30
CA GLY A 9 21.03 -13.15 1.12
C GLY A 9 19.80 -13.63 0.34
N GLN A 10 18.59 -13.46 0.88
CA GLN A 10 17.35 -13.78 0.18
C GLN A 10 16.98 -12.69 -0.84
N GLY A 11 16.47 -13.13 -1.98
CA GLY A 11 15.96 -12.25 -3.03
C GLY A 11 17.04 -11.48 -3.78
N ASN A 12 18.29 -12.01 -3.80
CA ASN A 12 19.43 -11.36 -4.44
C ASN A 12 19.14 -10.97 -5.89
N GLY A 13 19.40 -9.71 -6.24
CA GLY A 13 19.20 -9.22 -7.61
C GLY A 13 19.39 -7.72 -7.74
N THR A 14 18.73 -7.15 -8.75
CA THR A 14 18.68 -5.70 -8.96
C THR A 14 17.28 -5.18 -8.64
N ALA A 15 17.16 -4.32 -7.62
CA ALA A 15 15.88 -3.66 -7.32
C ALA A 15 15.64 -2.44 -8.20
N LYS A 16 14.39 -2.29 -8.63
CA LYS A 16 13.84 -1.11 -9.30
C LYS A 16 12.33 -1.06 -9.09
N GLY A 17 11.76 0.14 -9.04
CA GLY A 17 10.31 0.34 -9.10
C GLY A 17 9.76 0.18 -10.52
N GLY A 18 8.43 0.24 -10.66
CA GLY A 18 7.74 0.13 -11.96
C GLY A 18 8.11 1.26 -12.94
N SER A 19 8.35 2.47 -12.43
CA SER A 19 8.84 3.63 -13.20
C SER A 19 10.14 4.19 -12.57
N PRO A 20 11.32 3.66 -12.92
CA PRO A 20 12.58 4.02 -12.25
C PRO A 20 13.04 5.47 -12.42
N ARG A 21 12.42 6.24 -13.32
CA ARG A 21 12.73 7.65 -13.60
C ARG A 21 11.67 8.62 -13.08
N ALA A 22 10.60 8.12 -12.48
CA ALA A 22 9.59 8.97 -11.85
C ALA A 22 10.21 9.75 -10.68
N ARG A 23 9.71 10.97 -10.46
CA ARG A 23 10.01 11.75 -9.26
C ARG A 23 9.09 11.27 -8.13
N VAL A 24 9.59 11.31 -6.90
CA VAL A 24 8.84 10.88 -5.72
C VAL A 24 8.72 12.05 -4.76
N ALA A 25 7.49 12.37 -4.37
CA ALA A 25 7.17 13.23 -3.24
C ALA A 25 6.54 12.37 -2.14
N SER A 26 7.00 12.53 -0.90
CA SER A 26 6.52 11.74 0.23
C SER A 26 5.72 12.60 1.20
N TYR A 27 4.48 12.22 1.45
CA TYR A 27 3.61 12.85 2.44
C TYR A 27 3.41 11.85 3.58
N LYS A 28 4.05 12.12 4.73
CA LYS A 28 3.99 11.21 5.87
C LYS A 28 2.72 11.47 6.68
N VAL A 29 1.82 10.48 6.68
CA VAL A 29 0.53 10.54 7.40
C VAL A 29 0.38 9.48 8.48
N CYS A 30 1.26 8.48 8.48
CA CYS A 30 1.27 7.41 9.47
C CYS A 30 2.44 7.61 10.44
N TRP A 31 2.16 7.39 11.71
CA TRP A 31 3.04 7.61 12.85
C TRP A 31 3.08 6.38 13.75
N PRO A 32 4.03 6.30 14.71
CA PRO A 32 3.97 5.26 15.72
C PRO A 32 2.59 5.19 16.38
N PRO A 33 2.07 3.99 16.66
CA PRO A 33 0.69 3.83 17.12
C PRO A 33 0.40 4.64 18.38
N VAL A 34 -0.71 5.37 18.36
CA VAL A 34 -1.30 6.02 19.54
C VAL A 34 -2.68 5.43 19.73
N ASN A 35 -2.89 4.71 20.84
CA ASN A 35 -4.15 4.01 21.14
C ASN A 35 -4.59 2.98 20.09
N GLY A 36 -3.66 2.44 19.30
CA GLY A 36 -3.94 1.45 18.25
C GLY A 36 -4.11 2.04 16.85
N ASP A 37 -4.14 3.37 16.73
CA ASP A 37 -4.23 4.08 15.45
C ASP A 37 -2.85 4.61 15.02
N GLU A 38 -2.53 4.47 13.73
CA GLU A 38 -1.26 4.91 13.15
C GLU A 38 -1.44 6.06 12.15
N CYS A 39 -2.50 6.04 11.36
CA CYS A 39 -2.74 7.00 10.28
C CYS A 39 -4.07 7.74 10.54
N PHE A 40 -4.01 8.98 11.00
CA PHE A 40 -5.21 9.73 11.35
C PHE A 40 -5.85 10.39 10.11
N ASP A 41 -7.18 10.42 10.07
CA ASP A 41 -7.95 11.03 8.97
C ASP A 41 -7.55 12.47 8.65
N ALA A 42 -7.23 13.26 9.69
CA ALA A 42 -6.78 14.63 9.54
C ALA A 42 -5.45 14.74 8.78
N ASP A 43 -4.50 13.86 9.09
CA ASP A 43 -3.19 13.82 8.41
C ASP A 43 -3.35 13.35 6.96
N ILE A 44 -4.23 12.37 6.72
CA ILE A 44 -4.54 11.88 5.37
C ILE A 44 -5.13 12.99 4.51
N LEU A 45 -6.15 13.71 5.01
CA LEU A 45 -6.76 14.82 4.28
C LEU A 45 -5.77 15.96 4.02
N ALA A 46 -4.95 16.32 5.01
CA ALA A 46 -3.91 17.33 4.85
C ALA A 46 -2.89 16.94 3.76
N ALA A 47 -2.50 15.66 3.70
CA ALA A 47 -1.61 15.16 2.67
C ALA A 47 -2.25 15.18 1.28
N PHE A 48 -3.54 14.85 1.14
CA PHE A 48 -4.25 14.98 -0.13
C PHE A 48 -4.26 16.44 -0.60
N ASP A 49 -4.59 17.39 0.27
CA ASP A 49 -4.63 18.81 -0.07
C ASP A 49 -3.25 19.30 -0.55
N MET A 50 -2.19 18.95 0.19
CA MET A 50 -0.82 19.30 -0.19
C MET A 50 -0.36 18.61 -1.49
N ALA A 51 -0.67 17.33 -1.69
CA ALA A 51 -0.29 16.63 -2.90
C ALA A 51 -1.01 17.16 -4.15
N ILE A 52 -2.28 17.53 -4.01
CA ILE A 52 -3.05 18.18 -5.08
C ILE A 52 -2.45 19.56 -5.38
N HIS A 53 -2.14 20.35 -4.34
CA HIS A 53 -1.51 21.65 -4.48
C HIS A 53 -0.16 21.57 -5.19
N ASP A 54 0.67 20.59 -4.84
CA ASP A 54 2.00 20.37 -5.42
C ASP A 54 1.94 19.82 -6.85
N GLY A 55 0.75 19.43 -7.32
CA GLY A 55 0.52 18.99 -8.69
C GLY A 55 1.10 17.61 -9.00
N VAL A 56 0.97 16.65 -8.07
CA VAL A 56 1.38 15.27 -8.33
C VAL A 56 0.52 14.62 -9.44
N ASP A 57 1.11 13.72 -10.22
CA ASP A 57 0.39 13.04 -11.30
C ASP A 57 -0.38 11.79 -10.82
N VAL A 58 0.18 11.08 -9.83
CA VAL A 58 -0.35 9.82 -9.28
C VAL A 58 -0.12 9.78 -7.78
N LEU A 59 -1.13 9.33 -7.04
CA LEU A 59 -1.07 9.06 -5.61
C LEU A 59 -1.13 7.56 -5.35
N SER A 60 -0.18 7.06 -4.55
CA SER A 60 -0.10 5.66 -4.13
C SER A 60 -0.28 5.58 -2.62
N LEU A 61 -1.39 4.98 -2.17
CA LEU A 61 -1.75 4.87 -0.76
C LEU A 61 -1.85 3.39 -0.37
N SER A 62 -0.97 2.97 0.54
CA SER A 62 -1.03 1.64 1.15
C SER A 62 -1.50 1.77 2.60
N LEU A 63 -2.70 2.34 2.74
CA LEU A 63 -3.42 2.54 3.98
C LEU A 63 -4.92 2.43 3.70
N GLY A 64 -5.70 2.27 4.76
CA GLY A 64 -7.13 2.08 4.71
C GLY A 64 -7.65 1.83 6.11
N GLY A 65 -8.98 1.82 6.24
CA GLY A 65 -9.68 1.41 7.43
C GLY A 65 -10.91 0.63 7.04
N SER A 66 -11.65 0.13 8.04
CA SER A 66 -12.90 -0.59 7.80
C SER A 66 -13.81 0.14 6.81
N ALA A 67 -14.40 -0.60 5.88
CA ALA A 67 -15.34 -0.06 4.90
C ALA A 67 -16.42 0.77 5.62
N SER A 68 -16.54 2.03 5.23
CA SER A 68 -17.47 2.97 5.84
C SER A 68 -18.20 3.78 4.77
N ASN A 69 -19.10 4.67 5.19
CA ASN A 69 -19.78 5.55 4.26
C ASN A 69 -18.76 6.47 3.58
N LEU A 70 -18.90 6.68 2.27
CA LEU A 70 -17.98 7.51 1.47
C LEU A 70 -17.77 8.94 2.02
N PHE A 71 -18.77 9.49 2.73
CA PHE A 71 -18.67 10.82 3.34
C PHE A 71 -18.03 10.83 4.74
N ASN A 72 -17.66 9.67 5.26
CA ASN A 72 -16.99 9.49 6.54
C ASN A 72 -15.67 8.71 6.37
N ASP A 73 -15.11 8.72 5.17
CA ASP A 73 -13.86 8.06 4.80
C ASP A 73 -12.92 9.13 4.24
N SER A 74 -11.82 9.40 4.96
CA SER A 74 -10.83 10.42 4.58
C SER A 74 -10.15 10.11 3.24
N VAL A 75 -9.94 8.83 2.93
CA VAL A 75 -9.36 8.39 1.65
C VAL A 75 -10.37 8.63 0.53
N ALA A 76 -11.64 8.27 0.72
CA ALA A 76 -12.69 8.52 -0.27
C ALA A 76 -12.86 10.03 -0.55
N ILE A 77 -12.91 10.86 0.49
CA ILE A 77 -13.05 12.31 0.34
C ILE A 77 -11.82 12.89 -0.37
N GLY A 78 -10.61 12.67 0.16
CA GLY A 78 -9.38 13.25 -0.40
C GLY A 78 -9.12 12.82 -1.85
N SER A 79 -9.35 11.54 -2.13
CA SER A 79 -9.21 10.99 -3.49
C SER A 79 -10.25 11.52 -4.47
N PHE A 80 -11.47 11.84 -4.03
CA PHE A 80 -12.46 12.45 -4.91
C PHE A 80 -11.98 13.82 -5.40
N HIS A 81 -11.38 14.62 -4.52
CA HIS A 81 -10.79 15.90 -4.88
C HIS A 81 -9.61 15.73 -5.83
N ALA A 82 -8.75 14.74 -5.61
CA ALA A 82 -7.64 14.41 -6.50
C ALA A 82 -8.14 13.97 -7.91
N ALA A 83 -9.13 13.09 -7.96
CA ALA A 83 -9.72 12.60 -9.21
C ALA A 83 -10.35 13.73 -10.03
N LYS A 84 -11.03 14.69 -9.38
CA LYS A 84 -11.56 15.90 -10.06
C LYS A 84 -10.48 16.78 -10.68
N LYS A 85 -9.23 16.65 -10.23
CA LYS A 85 -8.06 17.35 -10.76
C LYS A 85 -7.27 16.51 -11.77
N GLY A 86 -7.75 15.32 -12.11
CA GLY A 86 -7.09 14.41 -13.05
C GLY A 86 -5.93 13.62 -12.44
N ILE A 87 -5.82 13.59 -11.11
CA ILE A 87 -4.79 12.84 -10.39
C ILE A 87 -5.31 11.43 -10.13
N VAL A 88 -4.57 10.42 -10.60
CA VAL A 88 -4.94 9.01 -10.40
C VAL A 88 -4.59 8.59 -8.98
N VAL A 89 -5.51 7.95 -8.29
CA VAL A 89 -5.30 7.43 -6.93
C VAL A 89 -5.35 5.91 -6.95
N VAL A 90 -4.35 5.27 -6.33
CA VAL A 90 -4.23 3.82 -6.21
C VAL A 90 -4.18 3.45 -4.74
N CYS A 91 -5.08 2.56 -4.31
CA CYS A 91 -5.25 2.12 -2.93
C CYS A 91 -5.17 0.60 -2.80
N SER A 92 -4.74 0.09 -1.63
CA SER A 92 -4.80 -1.34 -1.31
C SER A 92 -6.21 -1.80 -0.96
N ALA A 93 -6.57 -3.06 -1.27
CA ALA A 93 -7.85 -3.64 -0.86
C ALA A 93 -7.98 -3.91 0.66
N GLY A 94 -6.87 -3.91 1.40
CA GLY A 94 -6.80 -4.34 2.79
C GLY A 94 -6.35 -5.79 2.93
N ASN A 95 -6.06 -6.22 4.17
CA ASN A 95 -5.51 -7.55 4.48
C ASN A 95 -6.47 -8.43 5.30
N SER A 96 -7.73 -8.02 5.40
CA SER A 96 -8.75 -8.63 6.29
C SER A 96 -9.50 -9.83 5.67
N GLY A 97 -9.09 -10.28 4.49
CA GLY A 97 -9.64 -11.47 3.82
C GLY A 97 -9.45 -12.77 4.63
N PRO A 98 -9.97 -13.92 4.15
CA PRO A 98 -10.52 -14.17 2.81
C PRO A 98 -12.06 -14.12 2.73
N ASN A 99 -12.74 -13.78 3.82
CA ASN A 99 -14.21 -13.74 3.85
C ASN A 99 -14.77 -12.64 2.93
N GLU A 100 -16.01 -12.82 2.49
CA GLU A 100 -16.72 -11.81 1.71
C GLU A 100 -16.81 -10.46 2.45
N ALA A 101 -16.92 -9.37 1.69
CA ALA A 101 -17.09 -8.01 2.21
C ALA A 101 -16.01 -7.53 3.20
N THR A 102 -14.75 -7.95 3.00
CA THR A 102 -13.60 -7.56 3.82
C THR A 102 -12.72 -6.47 3.19
N ALA A 103 -13.03 -6.03 1.96
CA ALA A 103 -12.30 -4.98 1.28
C ALA A 103 -12.63 -3.58 1.84
N GLU A 104 -11.62 -2.73 1.95
CA GLU A 104 -11.67 -1.44 2.69
C GLU A 104 -11.93 -0.24 1.76
N ASN A 105 -11.03 -0.01 0.81
CA ASN A 105 -11.10 1.11 -0.12
C ASN A 105 -12.07 0.79 -1.27
N LEU A 106 -13.33 1.24 -1.15
CA LEU A 106 -14.43 0.87 -2.07
C LEU A 106 -14.98 2.01 -2.95
N ALA A 107 -14.42 3.22 -2.85
CA ALA A 107 -14.91 4.34 -3.65
C ALA A 107 -14.65 4.11 -5.16
N PRO A 108 -15.59 4.49 -6.04
CA PRO A 108 -15.51 4.15 -7.47
C PRO A 108 -14.48 4.96 -8.27
N TRP A 109 -13.86 5.99 -7.68
CA TRP A 109 -12.97 6.92 -8.36
C TRP A 109 -11.47 6.68 -8.11
N TYR A 110 -11.11 5.64 -7.36
CA TYR A 110 -9.73 5.17 -7.26
C TYR A 110 -9.58 3.70 -7.67
N ILE A 111 -8.34 3.28 -7.91
CA ILE A 111 -8.00 1.90 -8.25
C ILE A 111 -7.71 1.13 -6.97
N THR A 112 -8.56 0.17 -6.62
CA THR A 112 -8.36 -0.74 -5.48
C THR A 112 -7.63 -2.00 -5.92
N VAL A 113 -6.50 -2.30 -5.27
CA VAL A 113 -5.58 -3.37 -5.68
C VAL A 113 -5.56 -4.51 -4.65
N GLY A 114 -5.90 -5.72 -5.10
CA GLY A 114 -5.73 -6.96 -4.33
C GLY A 114 -4.31 -7.53 -4.44
N ALA A 115 -3.95 -8.42 -3.52
CA ALA A 115 -2.64 -9.09 -3.50
C ALA A 115 -2.74 -10.53 -4.04
N SER A 116 -1.70 -10.95 -4.76
CA SER A 116 -1.51 -12.32 -5.24
C SER A 116 -0.05 -12.76 -5.09
N THR A 117 0.21 -14.06 -5.28
CA THR A 117 1.55 -14.62 -5.23
C THR A 117 2.28 -14.49 -6.58
N MET A 118 3.60 -14.63 -6.54
CA MET A 118 4.46 -14.78 -7.73
C MET A 118 5.04 -16.20 -7.78
N ASP A 119 5.73 -16.54 -8.88
CA ASP A 119 6.40 -17.82 -9.08
C ASP A 119 7.57 -18.06 -8.11
N ARG A 120 8.23 -16.99 -7.66
CA ARG A 120 9.33 -17.05 -6.69
C ARG A 120 8.82 -17.27 -5.26
N GLU A 121 9.43 -18.24 -4.58
CA GLU A 121 9.19 -18.57 -3.17
C GLU A 121 10.48 -18.48 -2.33
N PHE A 122 10.31 -18.28 -1.02
CA PHE A 122 11.40 -18.30 -0.04
C PHE A 122 11.19 -19.46 0.97
N PRO A 123 11.59 -20.70 0.63
CA PRO A 123 11.35 -21.85 1.49
C PRO A 123 12.30 -21.86 2.71
N SER A 124 11.80 -22.40 3.83
CA SER A 124 12.58 -22.60 5.04
C SER A 124 12.57 -24.09 5.40
N TYR A 125 13.60 -24.80 4.94
CA TYR A 125 13.66 -26.25 5.14
C TYR A 125 13.91 -26.63 6.59
N VAL A 126 13.07 -27.53 7.11
CA VAL A 126 13.23 -28.13 8.44
C VAL A 126 13.72 -29.56 8.27
N VAL A 127 14.86 -29.91 8.88
CA VAL A 127 15.39 -31.28 8.92
C VAL A 127 15.24 -31.83 10.33
N LEU A 128 14.47 -32.91 10.48
CA LEU A 128 14.26 -33.59 11.76
C LEU A 128 15.44 -34.51 12.10
N GLY A 129 15.54 -34.95 13.36
CA GLY A 129 16.60 -35.87 13.82
C GLY A 129 16.58 -37.26 13.16
N ASN A 130 15.47 -37.63 12.51
CA ASN A 130 15.35 -38.84 11.69
C ASN A 130 15.64 -38.58 10.20
N ASN A 131 16.26 -37.44 9.85
CA ASN A 131 16.59 -36.99 8.51
C ASN A 131 15.38 -36.72 7.58
N LEU A 132 14.15 -36.69 8.11
CA LEU A 132 13.01 -36.20 7.33
C LEU A 132 13.14 -34.70 7.09
N ARG A 133 12.93 -34.27 5.85
CA ARG A 133 13.04 -32.88 5.42
C ARG A 133 11.69 -32.36 4.96
N PHE A 134 11.25 -31.28 5.58
CA PHE A 134 10.05 -30.52 5.20
C PHE A 134 10.48 -29.21 4.55
N LYS A 135 9.71 -28.76 3.57
CA LYS A 135 9.87 -27.46 2.92
C LYS A 135 9.05 -26.41 3.66
#